data_AF-A0A9Y3VT43-F1
#
_entry.id   AF-A0A9Y3VT43-F1
#
_cell.length_a   1.000
_cell.length_b   1.000
_cell.length_c   1.000
_cell.angle_alpha   90.00
_cell.angle_beta   90.00
_cell.angle_gamma   90.00
#
_symmetry.space_group_name_H-M   'P 1'
#
loop_
_entity.id
_entity.type
_entity.pdbx_description
1 polymer ?
#
loop_
_entity_poly.entity_id
_entity_poly.type
_entity_poly.pdbx_seq_one_letter_code
_entity_poly.pdbx_strand_id
1 'polypeptide(L)'
;MVAGMLMPLHDLRAIYEILFRDGVMVAKKDKRPQIKHPEVQSVSNLQVIRAMGSLKSRGYVKETFAWKHFYWYLTNDGIVYLRDYLHLPTEIVPATLQRIRKPAATLAIAHRAARVQSVEGPTSYVPKPGRRAEAERREELAERQGYRHKMVGSGERENNPDRTPRFRGRPLAGEPEDQQLQK
;
A
#
# COMPACT_ATOMS: atom_id res chain seq x y z
N MET A 1 -21.26 3.58 24.65
CA MET A 1 -21.16 2.30 25.41
C MET A 1 -21.01 1.15 24.44
N VAL A 2 -20.05 0.26 24.69
CA VAL A 2 -19.84 -0.99 23.95
C VAL A 2 -21.03 -1.90 24.22
N ALA A 3 -21.82 -2.23 23.19
CA ALA A 3 -23.02 -3.05 23.37
C ALA A 3 -22.64 -4.48 23.79
N GLY A 4 -23.18 -4.94 24.93
CA GLY A 4 -23.09 -6.34 25.37
C GLY A 4 -21.82 -6.75 26.14
N MET A 5 -21.00 -5.81 26.64
CA MET A 5 -19.84 -6.14 27.48
C MET A 5 -19.67 -5.13 28.62
N LEU A 6 -19.60 -5.63 29.86
CA LEU A 6 -19.20 -4.84 31.03
C LEU A 6 -17.69 -4.62 30.96
N MET A 7 -17.26 -3.40 30.71
CA MET A 7 -15.85 -3.02 30.73
C MET A 7 -15.65 -1.75 31.56
N PRO A 8 -14.56 -1.64 32.33
CA PRO A 8 -14.26 -0.42 33.04
C PRO A 8 -14.08 0.76 32.08
N LEU A 9 -14.52 1.94 32.49
CA LEU A 9 -14.41 3.16 31.67
C LEU A 9 -12.94 3.55 31.43
N HIS A 10 -12.06 3.30 32.40
CA HIS A 10 -10.63 3.58 32.25
C HIS A 10 -9.98 2.73 31.15
N ASP A 11 -10.33 1.45 31.05
CA ASP A 11 -9.84 0.54 30.01
C ASP A 11 -10.35 0.96 28.63
N LEU A 12 -11.62 1.35 28.53
CA LEU A 12 -12.20 1.84 27.29
C LEU A 12 -11.49 3.11 26.81
N ARG A 13 -11.24 4.04 27.74
CA ARG A 13 -10.52 5.28 27.47
C ARG A 13 -9.09 4.98 27.00
N ALA A 14 -8.39 4.05 27.65
CA ALA A 14 -7.03 3.66 27.25
C ALA A 14 -6.96 3.09 25.82
N ILE A 15 -7.94 2.25 25.44
CA ILE A 15 -8.05 1.74 24.05
C ILE A 15 -8.22 2.91 23.08
N TYR A 16 -9.12 3.84 23.37
CA TYR A 16 -9.42 4.98 22.49
C TYR A 16 -8.24 5.94 22.37
N GLU A 17 -7.49 6.16 23.44
CA GLU A 17 -6.29 7.00 23.43
C GLU A 17 -5.18 6.41 22.56
N ILE A 18 -4.99 5.08 22.56
CA ILE A 18 -4.00 4.42 21.69
C ILE A 18 -4.48 4.47 20.24
N LEU A 19 -5.75 4.14 19.99
CA LEU A 19 -6.34 4.22 18.66
C LEU A 19 -6.24 5.63 18.05
N PHE A 20 -6.43 6.67 18.84
CA PHE A 20 -6.35 8.05 18.38
C PHE A 20 -4.90 8.51 18.17
N ARG A 21 -3.96 8.08 19.01
CA ARG A 21 -2.53 8.39 18.83
C ARG A 21 -1.99 7.82 17.53
N ASP A 22 -2.20 6.53 17.31
CA ASP A 22 -1.61 5.83 16.17
C ASP A 22 -2.49 5.92 14.92
N GLY A 23 -3.80 6.08 15.06
CA GLY A 23 -4.77 6.10 13.96
C GLY A 23 -5.06 4.72 13.35
N VAL A 24 -4.36 3.69 13.83
CA VAL A 24 -4.49 2.29 13.42
C VAL A 24 -4.37 1.43 14.67
N MET A 25 -5.09 0.32 14.73
CA MET A 25 -4.93 -0.67 15.80
C MET A 25 -5.01 -2.07 15.22
N VAL A 26 -4.22 -2.98 15.78
CA VAL A 26 -4.16 -4.38 15.33
C VAL A 26 -4.45 -5.29 16.51
N ALA A 27 -5.28 -6.32 16.35
CA ALA A 27 -5.46 -7.33 17.38
C ALA A 27 -5.48 -8.73 16.79
N LYS A 28 -4.86 -9.68 17.48
CA LYS A 28 -4.99 -11.10 17.12
C LYS A 28 -6.39 -11.59 17.45
N LYS A 29 -7.01 -12.46 16.66
CA LYS A 29 -8.33 -13.05 16.96
C LYS A 29 -8.20 -14.19 17.97
N ASP A 30 -7.77 -13.87 19.17
CA ASP A 30 -7.72 -14.80 20.31
C ASP A 30 -8.61 -14.28 21.44
N LYS A 31 -9.64 -15.05 21.80
CA LYS A 31 -10.66 -14.68 22.79
C LYS A 31 -10.33 -15.10 24.22
N ARG A 32 -9.13 -15.64 24.46
CA ARG A 32 -8.74 -16.13 25.78
C ARG A 32 -8.48 -14.93 26.71
N PRO A 33 -9.00 -14.92 27.95
CA PRO A 33 -8.90 -13.77 28.85
C PRO A 33 -7.47 -13.47 29.32
N GLN A 34 -6.57 -14.47 29.28
CA GLN A 34 -5.18 -14.34 29.71
C GLN A 34 -4.30 -13.56 28.72
N ILE A 35 -4.75 -13.42 27.47
CA ILE A 35 -3.96 -12.77 26.42
C ILE A 35 -4.22 -11.27 26.50
N LYS A 36 -3.19 -10.53 26.89
CA LYS A 36 -3.16 -9.07 26.90
C LYS A 36 -2.73 -8.53 25.55
N HIS A 37 -3.20 -7.34 25.22
CA HIS A 37 -2.80 -6.67 23.99
C HIS A 37 -1.40 -6.03 24.19
N PRO A 38 -0.44 -6.16 23.25
CA PRO A 38 0.93 -5.64 23.42
C PRO A 38 1.00 -4.12 23.59
N GLU A 39 0.15 -3.35 22.93
CA GLU A 39 0.19 -1.87 23.02
C GLU A 39 -0.59 -1.36 24.25
N VAL A 40 -1.55 -2.15 24.74
CA VAL A 40 -2.44 -1.79 25.87
C VAL A 40 -2.25 -2.82 26.98
N GLN A 41 -1.17 -2.66 27.76
CA GLN A 41 -0.77 -3.65 28.78
C GLN A 41 -1.84 -3.90 29.87
N SER A 42 -2.72 -2.93 30.12
CA SER A 42 -3.81 -3.05 31.11
C SER A 42 -5.01 -3.84 30.59
N VAL A 43 -5.19 -3.96 29.27
CA VAL A 43 -6.44 -4.42 28.66
C VAL A 43 -6.27 -5.78 28.00
N SER A 44 -7.27 -6.63 28.19
CA SER A 44 -7.33 -7.94 27.52
C SER A 44 -7.68 -7.79 26.03
N ASN A 45 -7.15 -8.69 25.21
CA ASN A 45 -7.39 -8.65 23.77
C ASN A 45 -8.88 -8.83 23.40
N LEU A 46 -9.65 -9.55 24.22
CA LEU A 46 -11.10 -9.68 24.07
C LEU A 46 -11.80 -8.32 24.19
N GLN A 47 -11.42 -7.51 25.19
CA GLN A 47 -12.01 -6.20 25.40
C GLN A 47 -11.74 -5.28 24.21
N VAL A 48 -10.52 -5.32 23.67
CA VAL A 48 -10.15 -4.57 22.46
C VAL A 48 -11.05 -4.97 21.29
N ILE A 49 -11.16 -6.27 20.99
CA ILE A 49 -11.99 -6.75 19.87
C ILE A 49 -13.45 -6.31 20.00
N ARG A 50 -14.00 -6.33 21.23
CA ARG A 50 -15.39 -5.90 21.48
C ARG A 50 -15.57 -4.40 21.37
N ALA A 51 -14.65 -3.61 21.91
CA ALA A 51 -14.66 -2.15 21.79
C ALA A 51 -14.57 -1.73 20.31
N MET A 52 -13.62 -2.30 19.56
CA MET A 52 -13.43 -2.02 18.14
C MET A 52 -14.63 -2.48 17.29
N GLY A 53 -15.25 -3.62 17.64
CA GLY A 53 -16.50 -4.07 17.00
C GLY A 53 -17.64 -3.07 17.16
N SER A 54 -17.74 -2.40 18.32
CA SER A 54 -18.75 -1.37 18.56
C SER A 54 -18.48 -0.05 17.81
N LEU A 55 -17.21 0.30 17.60
CA LEU A 55 -16.83 1.46 16.78
C LEU A 55 -17.10 1.19 15.29
N LYS A 56 -16.80 -0.02 14.83
CA LYS A 56 -17.10 -0.45 13.46
C LYS A 56 -18.58 -0.43 13.15
N SER A 57 -19.42 -0.95 14.04
CA SER A 57 -20.87 -0.98 13.81
C SER A 57 -21.49 0.41 13.68
N ARG A 58 -20.80 1.44 14.19
CA ARG A 58 -21.17 2.86 14.09
C ARG A 58 -20.52 3.58 12.90
N GLY A 59 -19.64 2.91 12.16
CA GLY A 59 -18.94 3.49 11.01
C GLY A 59 -17.67 4.29 11.33
N TYR A 60 -17.24 4.35 12.60
CA TYR A 60 -16.07 5.15 13.00
C TYR A 60 -14.73 4.52 12.60
N VAL A 61 -14.72 3.22 12.36
CA VAL A 61 -13.51 2.44 12.06
C VAL A 61 -13.77 1.50 10.90
N LYS A 62 -12.82 1.40 9.98
CA LYS A 62 -12.80 0.41 8.92
C LYS A 62 -12.01 -0.82 9.38
N GLU A 63 -12.63 -1.99 9.35
CA GLU A 63 -11.97 -3.26 9.69
C GLU A 63 -11.57 -4.02 8.44
N THR A 64 -10.37 -4.59 8.47
CA THR A 64 -9.94 -5.66 7.57
C THR A 64 -9.46 -6.84 8.40
N PHE A 65 -9.81 -8.06 7.98
CA PHE A 65 -9.47 -9.27 8.70
C PHE A 65 -8.63 -10.18 7.81
N ALA A 66 -7.39 -10.45 8.23
CA ALA A 66 -6.46 -11.28 7.49
C ALA A 66 -5.55 -12.03 8.45
N TRP A 67 -5.16 -13.27 8.11
CA TRP A 67 -4.19 -14.06 8.90
C TRP A 67 -4.54 -14.24 10.39
N LYS A 68 -5.84 -14.30 10.75
CA LYS A 68 -6.34 -14.28 12.15
C LYS A 68 -5.99 -13.00 12.92
N HIS A 69 -5.71 -11.91 12.23
CA HIS A 69 -5.54 -10.58 12.81
C HIS A 69 -6.61 -9.64 12.29
N PHE A 70 -7.14 -8.82 13.20
CA PHE A 70 -7.96 -7.67 12.88
C PHE A 70 -7.05 -6.47 12.70
N TYR A 71 -7.24 -5.75 11.60
CA TYR A 71 -6.60 -4.49 11.32
C TYR A 71 -7.70 -3.43 11.22
N TRP A 72 -7.61 -2.43 12.06
CA TRP A 72 -8.58 -1.36 12.14
C TRP A 72 -7.96 -0.04 11.75
N TYR A 73 -8.62 0.68 10.86
CA TYR A 73 -8.23 2.00 10.39
C TYR A 73 -9.25 3.02 10.86
N LEU A 74 -8.77 4.07 11.50
CA LEU A 74 -9.63 5.17 11.93
C LEU A 74 -10.12 5.96 10.72
N THR A 75 -11.43 6.26 10.70
CA THR A 75 -12.06 7.08 9.65
C THR A 75 -12.14 8.55 10.08
N ASN A 76 -12.44 9.46 9.14
CA ASN A 76 -12.59 10.89 9.47
C ASN A 76 -13.70 11.14 10.51
N ASP A 77 -14.85 10.47 10.38
CA ASP A 77 -15.95 10.59 11.35
C ASP A 77 -15.54 10.02 12.72
N GLY A 78 -14.77 8.94 12.73
CA GLY A 78 -14.20 8.37 13.94
C GLY A 78 -13.23 9.30 14.65
N ILE A 79 -12.45 10.11 13.92
CA ILE A 79 -11.57 11.13 14.51
C ILE A 79 -12.39 12.16 15.28
N VAL A 80 -13.50 12.64 14.71
CA VAL A 80 -14.39 13.60 15.37
C VAL A 80 -15.00 12.99 16.63
N TYR A 81 -15.54 11.76 16.53
CA TYR A 81 -16.13 11.06 17.66
C TYR A 81 -15.14 10.86 18.82
N LEU A 82 -13.90 10.45 18.53
CA LEU A 82 -12.89 10.21 19.56
C LEU A 82 -12.42 11.51 20.21
N ARG A 83 -12.36 12.63 19.47
CA ARG A 83 -12.05 13.95 20.05
C ARG A 83 -13.11 14.38 21.06
N ASP A 84 -14.38 14.26 20.70
CA ASP A 84 -15.49 14.62 21.57
C ASP A 84 -15.53 13.73 22.82
N TYR A 85 -15.25 12.43 22.67
CA TYR A 85 -15.24 11.48 23.78
C TYR A 85 -14.05 11.65 24.73
N LEU A 86 -12.85 11.94 24.19
CA LEU A 86 -11.63 12.11 24.98
C LEU A 86 -11.44 13.56 25.45
N HIS A 87 -12.28 14.49 24.99
CA HIS A 87 -12.20 15.93 25.25
C HIS A 87 -10.85 16.53 24.82
N LEU A 88 -10.37 16.15 23.64
CA LEU A 88 -9.13 16.62 23.06
C LEU A 88 -9.36 17.86 22.18
N PRO A 89 -8.44 18.84 22.15
CA PRO A 89 -8.53 19.98 21.24
C PRO A 89 -8.39 19.54 19.76
N THR A 90 -8.97 20.32 18.85
CA THR A 90 -9.04 20.03 17.41
C THR A 90 -7.67 20.01 16.71
N GLU A 91 -6.65 20.58 17.36
CA GLU A 91 -5.27 20.61 16.88
C GLU A 91 -4.60 19.23 16.86
N ILE A 92 -5.01 18.32 17.75
CA ILE A 92 -4.38 17.00 17.84
C ILE A 92 -4.96 16.13 16.73
N VAL A 93 -4.05 15.67 15.87
CA VAL A 93 -4.31 14.85 14.71
C VAL A 93 -3.59 13.52 14.89
N PRO A 94 -4.21 12.37 14.55
CA PRO A 94 -3.56 11.06 14.63
C PRO A 94 -2.24 11.03 13.85
N ALA A 95 -1.29 10.20 14.29
CA ALA A 95 0.03 10.08 13.69
C ALA A 95 -0.01 9.79 12.17
N THR A 96 -1.02 9.06 11.70
CA THR A 96 -1.24 8.75 10.28
C THR A 96 -1.42 9.99 9.39
N LEU A 97 -1.95 11.08 9.93
CA LEU A 97 -2.20 12.33 9.22
C LEU A 97 -1.11 13.39 9.50
N GLN A 98 -0.23 13.15 10.48
CA GLN A 98 0.92 14.01 10.73
C GLN A 98 1.94 13.83 9.59
N ARG A 99 2.05 14.84 8.72
CA ARG A 99 3.01 14.83 7.62
C ARG A 99 4.43 14.95 8.18
N ILE A 100 5.14 13.83 8.31
CA ILE A 100 6.56 13.81 8.64
C ILE A 100 7.30 14.57 7.52
N ARG A 101 7.76 15.78 7.82
CA ARG A 101 8.70 16.52 6.99
C ARG A 101 10.05 15.80 7.09
N LYS A 102 10.33 14.86 6.19
CA LYS A 102 11.69 14.33 6.04
C LYS A 102 12.60 15.52 5.72
N PRO A 103 13.63 15.83 6.53
CA PRO A 103 14.62 16.81 6.13
C PRO A 103 15.23 16.31 4.83
N ALA A 104 15.23 17.16 3.81
CA ALA A 104 15.67 16.80 2.48
C ALA A 104 17.10 16.26 2.54
N ALA A 105 17.26 14.95 2.42
CA ALA A 105 18.54 14.26 2.32
C ALA A 105 19.25 14.56 0.98
N THR A 106 18.92 15.68 0.32
CA THR A 106 19.53 16.16 -0.92
C THR A 106 20.85 16.88 -0.66
N LEU A 107 21.12 17.38 0.56
CA LEU A 107 22.40 18.02 0.89
C LEU A 107 23.50 17.00 1.26
N ALA A 108 23.16 15.87 1.87
CA ALA A 108 24.15 14.87 2.28
C ALA A 108 24.80 14.12 1.10
N ILE A 109 24.08 13.97 -0.01
CA ILE A 109 24.60 13.35 -1.24
C ILE A 109 25.60 14.29 -1.95
N ALA A 110 25.35 15.60 -1.94
CA ALA A 110 26.25 16.60 -2.52
C ALA A 110 27.61 16.65 -1.79
N HIS A 111 27.61 16.56 -0.46
CA HIS A 111 28.86 16.57 0.31
C HIS A 111 29.68 15.28 0.18
N ARG A 112 29.05 14.14 -0.13
CA ARG A 112 29.77 12.86 -0.32
C ARG A 112 30.45 12.77 -1.68
N ALA A 113 29.88 13.42 -2.71
CA ALA A 113 30.51 13.52 -4.03
C ALA A 113 31.73 14.46 -4.06
N ALA A 114 31.76 15.47 -3.19
CA ALA A 114 32.86 16.45 -3.14
C ALA A 114 34.14 15.93 -2.45
N ARG A 115 34.07 14.83 -1.68
CA ARG A 115 35.20 14.32 -0.87
C ARG A 115 35.92 13.11 -1.47
N VAL A 116 35.59 12.69 -2.69
CA VAL A 116 36.32 11.61 -3.35
C VAL A 116 37.61 12.18 -3.93
N GLN A 117 38.72 12.07 -3.20
CA GLN A 117 40.06 12.27 -3.74
C GLN A 117 40.32 11.21 -4.80
N SER A 118 40.47 11.64 -6.05
CA SER A 118 41.00 10.79 -7.13
C SER A 118 42.48 10.53 -6.85
N VAL A 119 42.78 9.33 -6.35
CA VAL A 119 44.17 8.86 -6.26
C VAL A 119 44.56 8.32 -7.63
N GLU A 120 45.49 8.99 -8.30
CA GLU A 120 46.11 8.49 -9.54
C GLU A 120 47.05 7.33 -9.21
N GLY A 121 46.48 6.13 -9.08
CA GLY A 121 47.22 4.88 -9.11
C GLY A 121 47.15 4.25 -10.50
N PRO A 122 48.14 3.41 -10.91
CA PRO A 122 48.11 2.72 -12.19
C PRO A 122 47.07 1.60 -12.15
N THR A 123 45.79 1.98 -12.25
CA THR A 123 44.68 1.04 -12.41
C THR A 123 44.53 0.76 -13.90
N SER A 124 44.50 -0.52 -14.26
CA SER A 124 44.37 -1.03 -15.64
C SER A 124 42.98 -0.81 -16.26
N TYR A 125 42.18 0.10 -15.70
CA TYR A 125 40.88 0.44 -16.22
C TYR A 125 40.96 1.80 -16.90
N VAL A 126 41.05 1.80 -18.24
CA VAL A 126 40.92 3.01 -19.04
C VAL A 126 39.53 3.61 -18.78
N PRO A 127 39.42 4.78 -18.14
CA PRO A 127 38.14 5.46 -18.05
C PRO A 127 37.71 5.80 -19.47
N LYS A 128 36.53 5.32 -19.89
CA LYS A 128 35.94 5.70 -21.18
C LYS A 128 35.97 7.24 -21.29
N PRO A 129 36.60 7.82 -22.33
CA PRO A 129 36.64 9.26 -22.48
C PRO A 129 35.22 9.79 -22.69
N GLY A 130 34.71 10.45 -21.65
CA GLY A 130 33.42 11.12 -21.70
C GLY A 130 33.53 12.39 -22.53
N ARG A 131 33.20 12.30 -23.84
CA ARG A 131 32.75 13.46 -24.64
C ARG A 131 32.15 13.08 -26.02
N ARG A 132 31.18 12.15 -26.09
CA ARG A 132 30.34 11.94 -27.30
C ARG A 132 28.85 11.62 -27.03
N ALA A 133 28.37 11.77 -25.79
CA ALA A 133 27.01 11.34 -25.41
C ALA A 133 25.86 12.29 -25.82
N GLU A 134 26.14 13.47 -26.36
CA GLU A 134 25.08 14.39 -26.82
C GLU A 134 24.62 14.11 -28.26
N ALA A 135 25.51 13.59 -29.12
CA ALA A 135 25.18 13.24 -30.49
C ALA A 135 24.39 11.92 -30.56
N GLU A 136 24.84 10.89 -29.82
CA GLU A 136 24.16 9.60 -29.73
C GLU A 136 22.75 9.74 -29.14
N ARG A 137 22.55 10.61 -28.15
CA ARG A 137 21.23 10.86 -27.55
C ARG A 137 20.23 11.44 -28.56
N ARG A 138 20.69 12.24 -29.53
CA ARG A 138 19.81 12.80 -30.58
C ARG A 138 19.49 11.76 -31.65
N GLU A 139 20.45 10.92 -32.03
CA GLU A 139 20.22 9.80 -32.95
C GLU A 139 19.28 8.74 -32.35
N GLU A 140 19.47 8.36 -31.08
CA GLU A 140 18.58 7.43 -30.37
C GLU A 140 17.15 7.98 -30.22
N LEU A 141 17.01 9.30 -30.03
CA LEU A 141 15.70 9.97 -30.01
C LEU A 141 15.04 10.01 -31.39
N ALA A 142 15.82 10.14 -32.47
CA ALA A 142 15.33 10.08 -33.85
C ALA A 142 14.94 8.64 -34.24
N GLU A 143 15.72 7.64 -33.82
CA GLU A 143 15.44 6.22 -34.04
C GLU A 143 14.17 5.78 -33.28
N ARG A 144 13.98 6.23 -32.03
CA ARG A 144 12.73 6.03 -31.28
C ARG A 144 11.51 6.68 -31.95
N GLN A 145 11.69 7.81 -32.63
CA GLN A 145 10.61 8.46 -33.37
C GLN A 145 10.27 7.72 -34.67
N GLY A 146 11.27 7.14 -35.35
CA GLY A 146 11.07 6.29 -36.53
C GLY A 146 10.26 5.01 -36.21
N TYR A 147 10.55 4.37 -35.08
CA TYR A 147 9.76 3.22 -34.61
C TYR A 147 8.31 3.58 -34.24
N ARG A 148 8.09 4.79 -33.71
CA ARG A 148 6.75 5.28 -33.36
C ARG A 148 5.90 5.57 -34.61
N HIS A 149 6.52 6.02 -35.70
CA HIS A 149 5.81 6.35 -36.93
C HIS A 149 5.47 5.10 -37.78
N LYS A 150 6.31 4.07 -37.75
CA LYS A 150 6.07 2.80 -38.48
C LYS A 150 4.86 2.00 -37.96
N MET A 151 4.38 2.29 -36.76
CA MET A 151 3.18 1.67 -36.18
C MET A 151 1.87 2.39 -36.56
N VAL A 152 1.92 3.57 -37.18
CA VAL A 152 0.73 4.42 -37.41
C VAL A 152 0.61 4.91 -38.86
N GLY A 153 1.23 4.24 -39.84
CA GLY A 153 1.20 4.66 -41.25
C GLY A 153 1.16 3.53 -42.27
N SER A 154 -0.04 3.32 -42.83
CA SER A 154 -0.42 2.79 -44.16
C SER A 154 -0.30 1.28 -44.50
N GLY A 155 -1.49 0.65 -44.57
CA GLY A 155 -1.85 -0.52 -45.41
C GLY A 155 -1.60 -1.87 -44.75
N GLU A 156 -2.54 -2.80 -44.55
CA GLU A 156 -3.86 -3.04 -45.14
C GLU A 156 -4.76 -3.73 -44.10
N ARG A 157 -6.07 -3.54 -44.25
CA ARG A 157 -7.10 -4.27 -43.51
C ARG A 157 -7.05 -5.74 -43.93
N GLU A 158 -6.96 -6.66 -42.97
CA GLU A 158 -7.55 -7.98 -43.17
C GLU A 158 -7.92 -8.63 -41.83
N ASN A 159 -9.14 -9.16 -41.80
CA ASN A 159 -9.80 -9.85 -40.70
C ASN A 159 -8.93 -10.99 -40.14
N ASN A 160 -8.71 -11.02 -38.82
CA ASN A 160 -8.34 -12.26 -38.13
C ASN A 160 -8.79 -12.23 -36.65
N PRO A 161 -9.88 -12.92 -36.27
CA PRO A 161 -10.35 -12.92 -34.89
C PRO A 161 -9.64 -14.03 -34.09
N ASP A 162 -8.33 -13.90 -33.85
CA ASP A 162 -7.66 -14.87 -32.98
C ASP A 162 -6.42 -14.30 -32.26
N ARG A 163 -6.59 -13.13 -31.63
CA ARG A 163 -5.55 -12.53 -30.78
C ARG A 163 -5.97 -12.42 -29.32
N THR A 164 -6.51 -13.51 -28.79
CA THR A 164 -6.68 -13.67 -27.34
C THR A 164 -5.42 -14.35 -26.78
N PRO A 165 -4.66 -13.72 -25.86
CA PRO A 165 -3.45 -14.33 -25.31
C PRO A 165 -3.82 -15.57 -24.50
N ARG A 166 -3.46 -16.76 -25.01
CA ARG A 166 -3.71 -18.04 -24.33
C ARG A 166 -2.80 -18.18 -23.11
N PHE A 167 -3.38 -18.14 -21.93
CA PHE A 167 -2.72 -18.56 -20.69
C PHE A 167 -2.65 -20.10 -20.69
N ARG A 168 -1.46 -20.67 -20.42
CA ARG A 168 -1.29 -22.13 -20.29
C ARG A 168 -2.19 -22.64 -19.15
N GLY A 169 -3.10 -23.58 -19.46
CA GLY A 169 -3.85 -24.33 -18.43
C GLY A 169 -5.33 -24.60 -18.68
N ARG A 170 -5.91 -24.32 -19.86
CA ARG A 170 -7.31 -24.70 -20.14
C ARG A 170 -7.38 -26.02 -20.91
N PRO A 171 -8.04 -27.09 -20.40
CA PRO A 171 -8.38 -28.25 -21.20
C PRO A 171 -9.44 -27.89 -22.25
N LEU A 172 -9.32 -28.46 -23.45
CA LEU A 172 -10.26 -28.25 -24.55
C LEU A 172 -11.63 -28.81 -24.14
N ALA A 173 -12.61 -27.92 -23.96
CA ALA A 173 -14.02 -28.31 -23.96
C ALA A 173 -14.40 -28.58 -25.43
N GLY A 174 -14.79 -29.82 -25.73
CA GLY A 174 -15.37 -30.19 -27.02
C GLY A 174 -16.69 -29.47 -27.23
N GLU A 175 -16.80 -28.79 -28.36
CA GLU A 175 -18.04 -28.19 -28.87
C GLU A 175 -18.93 -29.28 -29.51
N PRO A 176 -20.24 -29.03 -29.63
CA PRO A 176 -21.26 -30.04 -29.82
C PRO A 176 -21.39 -30.48 -31.28
N GLU A 177 -21.59 -31.78 -31.52
CA GLU A 177 -22.12 -32.25 -32.79
C GLU A 177 -23.64 -32.16 -32.75
N ASP A 178 -24.19 -31.37 -33.68
CA ASP A 178 -25.58 -31.53 -34.07
C ASP A 178 -25.76 -31.23 -35.56
N GLN A 179 -26.40 -32.21 -36.20
CA GLN A 179 -27.28 -32.13 -37.37
C GLN A 179 -26.76 -32.54 -38.77
N GLN A 180 -27.13 -33.79 -39.10
CA GLN A 180 -28.20 -34.13 -40.08
C GLN A 180 -27.82 -34.63 -41.50
N LEU A 181 -28.40 -35.81 -41.78
CA LEU A 181 -29.09 -36.25 -43.00
C LEU A 181 -28.28 -36.60 -44.28
N GLN A 182 -28.25 -37.89 -44.64
CA GLN A 182 -28.98 -38.48 -45.79
C GLN A 182 -28.34 -39.81 -46.28
N LYS A 183 -29.05 -40.93 -46.07
CA LYS A 183 -29.54 -41.91 -47.08
C LYS A 183 -29.84 -43.26 -46.43
#